data_AF-A0A1F9B989-F1
#
_entry.id   AF-A0A1F9B989-F1
#
_cell.length_a   1.000
_cell.length_b   1.000
_cell.length_c   1.000
_cell.angle_alpha   90.00
_cell.angle_beta   90.00
_cell.angle_gamma   90.00
#
_symmetry.space_group_name_H-M   'P 1'
#
loop_
_entity.id
_entity.type
_entity.pdbx_description
1 polymer ?
#
loop_
_entity_poly.entity_id
_entity_poly.type
_entity_poly.pdbx_seq_one_letter_code
_entity_poly.pdbx_strand_id
1 'polypeptide(L)' 'MKEKIKSWFENAKINTLTVLIMQVPCCVGLVQLAKQALANSKRKVPVKAVVVGLQGQILSEEWI' A
#
# COMPACT_ATOMS: atom_id res chain seq x y z
N MET A 1 -6.67 11.36 -3.89
CA MET A 1 -5.47 10.53 -3.59
C MET A 1 -5.34 9.30 -4.48
N LYS A 2 -6.41 8.50 -4.70
CA LYS A 2 -6.40 7.30 -5.56
C LYS A 2 -5.75 7.50 -6.94
N GLU A 3 -6.07 8.58 -7.65
CA GLU A 3 -5.47 8.86 -8.98
C GLU A 3 -3.96 9.06 -8.94
N LYS A 4 -3.42 9.59 -7.83
CA LYS A 4 -1.98 9.80 -7.66
C LYS A 4 -1.25 8.48 -7.37
N ILE A 5 -1.87 7.58 -6.61
CA ILE A 5 -1.33 6.23 -6.41
C ILE A 5 -1.41 5.43 -7.72
N LYS A 6 -2.52 5.57 -8.47
CA LYS A 6 -2.67 4.94 -9.79
C LYS A 6 -1.58 5.41 -10.77
N SER A 7 -1.25 6.70 -10.77
CA SER A 7 -0.19 7.22 -11.65
C SER A 7 1.20 6.69 -11.27
N TRP A 8 1.44 6.26 -10.04
CA TRP A 8 2.67 5.55 -9.68
C TRP A 8 2.79 4.21 -10.40
N PHE A 9 1.69 3.47 -10.52
CA PHE A 9 1.68 2.20 -11.26
C PHE A 9 1.83 2.43 -12.77
N GLU A 10 1.05 3.34 -13.35
CA GLU A 10 0.99 3.54 -14.80
C GLU A 10 2.17 4.35 -15.35
N ASN A 11 2.44 5.51 -14.76
CA ASN A 11 3.38 6.49 -15.29
C ASN A 11 4.77 6.31 -14.71
N ALA A 12 4.87 6.18 -13.37
CA ALA A 12 6.16 5.97 -12.71
C ALA A 12 6.65 4.51 -12.82
N LYS A 13 5.76 3.61 -13.26
CA LYS A 13 6.08 2.22 -13.62
C LYS A 13 6.70 1.39 -12.49
N ILE A 14 6.31 1.66 -11.23
CA ILE A 14 6.86 0.94 -10.07
C ILE A 14 6.63 -0.58 -10.16
N ASN A 15 7.56 -1.35 -9.59
CA ASN A 15 7.53 -2.82 -9.58
C ASN A 15 6.91 -3.40 -8.31
N THR A 16 6.86 -2.62 -7.23
CA THR A 16 6.27 -3.01 -5.95
C THR A 16 5.84 -1.76 -5.22
N LEU A 17 4.71 -1.82 -4.49
CA LEU A 17 4.29 -0.77 -3.57
C LEU A 17 4.25 -1.36 -2.15
N THR A 18 5.02 -0.78 -1.23
CA THR A 18 4.96 -1.16 0.18
C THR A 18 4.23 -0.07 0.96
N VAL A 19 3.16 -0.43 1.65
CA VAL A 19 2.38 0.45 2.51
C VAL A 19 2.71 0.13 3.95
N LEU A 20 3.44 1.03 4.60
CA LEU A 20 3.78 0.91 6.02
C LEU A 20 2.67 1.54 6.87
N ILE A 21 2.22 0.81 7.87
CA ILE A 21 1.12 1.19 8.77
C ILE A 21 1.62 1.00 10.19
N MET A 22 1.44 1.99 11.05
CA MET A 22 1.70 1.80 12.47
C MET A 22 0.55 0.97 13.10
N GLN A 23 0.81 0.29 14.21
CA GLN A 23 -0.19 -0.44 15.02
C GLN A 23 -1.40 0.43 15.39
N VAL A 24 -1.22 1.75 15.44
CA VAL A 24 -2.29 2.72 15.67
C VAL A 24 -3.22 2.75 14.45
N PRO A 25 -4.54 2.54 14.61
CA PRO A 25 -5.47 2.36 13.49
C PRO A 25 -5.74 3.61 12.65
N CYS A 26 -4.91 4.65 12.73
CA CYS A 26 -5.10 5.91 12.02
C CYS A 26 -4.82 5.82 10.50
N CYS A 27 -4.12 4.78 10.03
CA CYS A 27 -3.65 4.67 8.65
C CYS A 27 -4.30 3.54 7.83
N VAL A 28 -5.32 2.85 8.35
CA VAL A 28 -5.98 1.71 7.67
C VAL A 28 -6.58 2.12 6.31
N GLY A 29 -7.06 3.37 6.20
CA GLY A 29 -7.58 3.92 4.95
C GLY A 29 -6.56 3.96 3.79
N LEU A 30 -5.25 4.05 4.09
CA LEU A 30 -4.20 4.08 3.06
C LEU A 30 -4.08 2.74 2.34
N VAL A 31 -4.22 1.62 3.05
CA VAL A 31 -4.24 0.29 2.43
C VAL A 31 -5.42 0.17 1.47
N GLN A 32 -6.59 0.63 1.90
CA GLN A 32 -7.79 0.56 1.07
C GLN A 32 -7.64 1.44 -0.18
N LEU A 33 -7.03 2.62 -0.06
CA LEU A 33 -6.73 3.48 -1.21
C LEU A 33 -5.73 2.83 -2.17
N ALA A 34 -4.69 2.16 -1.65
CA ALA A 34 -3.73 1.42 -2.46
C ALA A 34 -4.38 0.25 -3.21
N LYS A 35 -5.21 -0.55 -2.51
CA LYS A 35 -6.01 -1.64 -3.13
C LYS A 35 -6.93 -1.11 -4.23
N GLN A 36 -7.65 -0.02 -3.98
CA GLN A 36 -8.52 0.60 -4.97
C GLN A 36 -7.73 1.15 -6.17
N ALA A 37 -6.57 1.76 -5.95
CA ALA A 37 -5.73 2.26 -7.03
C ALA A 37 -5.20 1.10 -7.90
N LEU A 38 -4.74 0.00 -7.29
CA LEU A 38 -4.31 -1.21 -7.98
C LEU A 38 -5.46 -1.87 -8.76
N ALA A 39 -6.65 -1.95 -8.18
CA ALA A 39 -7.83 -2.50 -8.84
C ALA A 39 -8.21 -1.71 -10.11
N ASN A 40 -7.96 -0.40 -10.11
CA ASN A 40 -8.25 0.50 -11.23
C ASN A 40 -7.03 0.79 -12.13
N SER A 41 -5.90 0.11 -11.89
CA SER A 41 -4.71 0.15 -12.73
C SER A 41 -4.71 -1.02 -13.71
N LYS A 42 -4.22 -0.77 -14.93
CA LYS A 42 -3.96 -1.79 -15.95
C LYS A 42 -2.79 -2.69 -15.54
N ARG A 43 -1.84 -2.16 -14.75
CA ARG A 43 -0.71 -2.91 -14.24
C ARG A 43 -1.04 -3.58 -12.91
N LYS A 44 -0.81 -4.89 -12.84
CA LYS A 44 -0.88 -5.67 -11.60
C LYS A 44 0.50 -5.68 -10.96
N VAL A 45 0.69 -4.77 -10.02
CA VAL A 45 1.92 -4.61 -9.24
C VAL A 45 1.67 -5.18 -7.84
N PRO A 46 2.56 -6.04 -7.31
CA PRO A 46 2.44 -6.54 -5.95
C PRO A 46 2.37 -5.39 -4.93
N VAL A 47 1.38 -5.42 -4.04
CA VAL A 47 1.28 -4.49 -2.92
C VAL A 47 1.58 -5.25 -1.64
N LYS A 48 2.52 -4.74 -0.84
CA LYS A 48 2.84 -5.29 0.47
C LYS A 48 2.33 -4.34 1.55
N ALA A 49 1.49 -4.82 2.46
CA ALA A 49 1.14 -4.10 3.68
C ALA A 49 2.03 -4.59 4.82
N VAL A 50 2.65 -3.66 5.54
CA VAL A 50 3.50 -3.97 6.70
C VAL A 50 2.97 -3.20 7.90
N VAL A 51 2.62 -3.91 8.96
CA VAL A 51 2.18 -3.31 10.22
C VAL A 51 3.35 -3.27 11.19
N VAL A 52 3.70 -2.08 11.67
CA VAL A 52 4.81 -1.83 12.58
C VAL A 52 4.28 -1.44 13.96
N GLY A 53 4.75 -2.13 14.98
CA GLY A 53 4.44 -1.87 16.38
C GLY A 53 5.05 -0.57 16.89
N LEU A 54 4.57 -0.10 18.03
CA LEU A 54 5.07 1.13 18.65
C LEU A 54 6.55 1.06 19.03
N GLN A 55 7.09 -0.15 19.25
CA GLN A 55 8.49 -0.40 19.58
C GLN A 55 9.33 -0.72 18.32
N GLY A 56 8.77 -0.50 17.11
CA GLY A 56 9.47 -0.69 15.84
C GLY A 56 9.53 -2.15 15.35
N GLN A 57 8.92 -3.09 16.06
CA GLN A 57 8.80 -4.48 15.63
C GLN A 57 7.78 -4.62 14.50
N ILE A 58 8.00 -5.54 13.57
CA ILE A 58 7.02 -5.88 12.56
C ILE A 58 5.97 -6.80 13.20
N LEU A 59 4.71 -6.36 13.21
CA LEU A 59 3.58 -7.11 13.74
C LEU A 59 2.93 -8.01 12.68
N SER A 60 2.86 -7.54 11.43
CA SER A 60 2.36 -8.35 10.32
C SER A 60 2.91 -7.87 8.97
N GLU A 61 2.98 -8.81 8.03
CA GLU A 61 3.30 -8.55 6.62
C GLU A 61 2.36 -9.34 5.72
N GLU A 62 1.63 -8.64 4.86
CA GLU A 62 0.63 -9.25 3.96
C GLU A 62 0.83 -8.76 2.54
N TRP A 63 0.76 -9.69 1.58
CA TRP A 63 0.72 -9.37 0.15
C TRP A 63 -0.74 -9.33 -0.31
N ILE A 64 -1.10 -8.26 -1.02
CA ILE A 64 -2.47 -7.92 -1.44
C ILE A 64 -2.55 -7.54 -2.91
#